data_AF-A0A8H3B420-F1
#
_entry.id   AF-A0A8H3B420-F1
#
_cell.length_a   1.000
_cell.length_b   1.000
_cell.length_c   1.000
_cell.angle_alpha   90.00
_cell.angle_beta   90.00
_cell.angle_gamma   90.00
#
_symmetry.space_group_name_H-M   'P 1'
#
loop_
_entity.id
_entity.type
_entity.pdbx_description
1 polymer ?
#
loop_
_entity_poly.entity_id
_entity_poly.type
_entity_poly.pdbx_seq_one_letter_code
_entity_poly.pdbx_strand_id
1 'polypeptide(L)'
;VMSLWDDHAAHMLWLDSNYPLDRSATQPGVARGTCPTTSGDPKDVEAQSPNASVTFSNIKFGDIGSTYGAGSTPTNPTPSGTTTSTTPSSTSPSGTAPLYGQCGGQGWTGPTTCASGTCKVSNQWYSQCLP
;
A
#
# COMPACT_ATOMS: atom_id res chain seq x y z
N VAL A 1 -4.73 -1.81 -14.58
CA VAL A 1 -4.55 -1.37 -15.99
C VAL A 1 -3.83 -0.03 -15.97
N MET A 2 -2.88 0.20 -16.88
CA MET A 2 -2.16 1.47 -17.03
C MET A 2 -2.34 1.94 -18.47
N SER A 3 -2.69 3.21 -18.68
CA SER A 3 -2.96 3.77 -20.01
C SER A 3 -2.70 5.29 -20.04
N LEU A 4 -2.55 5.81 -21.26
CA LEU A 4 -2.57 7.23 -21.61
C LEU A 4 -3.57 7.37 -22.76
N TRP A 5 -4.53 8.27 -22.63
CA TRP A 5 -5.65 8.41 -23.56
C TRP A 5 -6.28 9.80 -23.44
N ASP A 6 -6.85 10.27 -24.53
CA ASP A 6 -7.75 11.41 -24.61
C ASP A 6 -9.21 10.95 -24.80
N ASP A 7 -10.17 11.84 -24.57
CA ASP A 7 -11.59 11.49 -24.51
C ASP A 7 -12.38 12.16 -25.63
N HIS A 8 -12.78 11.38 -26.63
CA HIS A 8 -13.61 11.84 -27.74
C HIS A 8 -15.05 12.18 -27.38
N ALA A 9 -15.57 11.71 -26.23
CA ALA A 9 -16.97 11.89 -25.86
C ALA A 9 -17.19 13.15 -25.00
N ALA A 10 -16.28 13.39 -24.05
CA ALA A 10 -16.42 14.47 -23.07
C ALA A 10 -15.15 15.30 -22.88
N HIS A 11 -14.15 15.15 -23.76
CA HIS A 11 -12.96 16.02 -23.83
C HIS A 11 -12.19 16.12 -22.50
N MET A 12 -12.23 15.07 -21.67
CA MET A 12 -11.64 15.01 -20.33
C MET A 12 -12.18 16.06 -19.34
N LEU A 13 -13.24 16.80 -19.70
CA LEU A 13 -13.79 17.90 -18.92
C LEU A 13 -14.37 17.44 -17.57
N TRP A 14 -14.84 16.20 -17.53
CA TRP A 14 -15.32 15.53 -16.31
C TRP A 14 -14.20 15.24 -15.30
N LEU A 15 -12.93 15.38 -15.69
CA LEU A 15 -11.78 15.19 -14.83
C LEU A 15 -11.18 16.54 -14.38
N ASP A 16 -10.98 17.47 -15.31
CA ASP A 16 -10.14 18.66 -15.06
C ASP A 16 -10.79 20.02 -15.39
N SER A 17 -12.08 20.04 -15.76
CA SER A 17 -12.81 21.27 -16.12
C SER A 17 -14.13 21.39 -15.34
N ASN A 18 -15.09 22.14 -15.90
CA ASN A 18 -16.47 22.22 -15.44
C ASN A 18 -17.32 21.22 -16.23
N TYR A 19 -17.97 20.28 -15.54
CA TYR A 19 -18.82 19.28 -16.17
C TYR A 19 -19.97 18.83 -15.24
N PRO A 20 -21.19 18.62 -15.77
CA PRO A 20 -21.60 18.75 -17.17
C PRO A 20 -21.74 20.21 -17.63
N LEU A 21 -21.63 20.43 -18.94
CA LEU A 21 -21.61 21.77 -19.57
C LEU A 21 -22.95 22.51 -19.51
N ASP A 22 -24.04 21.83 -19.14
CA ASP A 22 -25.38 22.40 -18.96
C ASP A 22 -25.62 22.95 -17.54
N ARG A 23 -24.60 22.95 -16.67
CA ARG A 23 -24.70 23.43 -15.28
C ARG A 23 -23.71 24.55 -14.99
N SER A 24 -24.08 25.40 -14.02
CA SER A 24 -23.19 26.47 -13.55
C SER A 24 -21.97 25.88 -12.83
N ALA A 25 -20.80 26.43 -13.11
CA ALA A 25 -19.56 26.10 -12.38
C ALA A 25 -19.66 26.35 -10.86
N THR A 26 -20.55 27.24 -10.42
CA THR A 26 -20.78 27.52 -8.99
C THR A 26 -21.60 26.44 -8.29
N GLN A 27 -22.23 25.53 -9.03
CA GLN A 27 -22.96 24.42 -8.44
C GLN A 27 -21.98 23.38 -7.86
N PRO A 28 -22.18 22.93 -6.61
CA PRO A 28 -21.30 21.94 -6.00
C PRO A 28 -21.12 20.69 -6.87
N GLY A 29 -19.87 20.31 -7.12
CA GLY A 29 -19.50 19.11 -7.89
C GLY A 29 -19.39 19.30 -9.42
N VAL A 30 -19.69 20.50 -9.95
CA VAL A 30 -19.50 20.81 -11.37
C VAL A 30 -18.04 21.14 -11.69
N ALA A 31 -17.42 22.03 -10.92
CA ALA A 31 -16.01 22.36 -11.06
C ALA A 31 -15.12 21.23 -10.51
N ARG A 32 -14.26 20.65 -11.37
CA ARG A 32 -13.39 19.51 -11.06
C ARG A 32 -11.91 19.80 -11.28
N GLY A 33 -11.63 20.82 -12.09
CA GLY A 33 -10.32 21.44 -12.22
C GLY A 33 -10.43 22.82 -12.86
N THR A 34 -9.28 23.33 -13.29
CA THR A 34 -9.15 24.69 -13.84
C THR A 34 -8.96 24.73 -15.36
N CYS A 35 -8.96 23.58 -16.04
CA CYS A 35 -8.84 23.54 -17.50
C CYS A 35 -10.05 24.21 -18.15
N PRO A 36 -9.86 24.99 -19.25
CA PRO A 36 -10.98 25.62 -19.95
C PRO A 36 -12.01 24.60 -20.44
N THR A 37 -13.30 24.96 -20.50
CA THR A 37 -14.34 24.06 -21.05
C THR A 37 -14.18 23.80 -22.55
N THR A 38 -13.23 24.47 -23.20
CA THR A 38 -12.86 24.30 -24.61
C THR A 38 -11.58 23.48 -24.79
N SER A 39 -10.96 22.96 -23.73
CA SER A 39 -9.79 22.09 -23.84
C SER A 39 -10.16 20.63 -24.11
N GLY A 40 -9.16 19.81 -24.42
CA GLY A 40 -9.32 18.35 -24.49
C GLY A 40 -10.02 17.83 -25.75
N ASP A 41 -10.23 18.67 -26.77
CA ASP A 41 -10.57 18.19 -28.11
C ASP A 41 -9.43 17.28 -28.62
N PRO A 42 -9.72 16.00 -28.96
CA PRO A 42 -8.71 15.04 -29.41
C PRO A 42 -7.82 15.57 -30.52
N LYS A 43 -8.39 16.24 -31.53
CA LYS A 43 -7.61 16.73 -32.67
C LYS A 43 -6.62 17.80 -32.24
N ASP A 44 -7.04 18.68 -31.33
CA ASP A 44 -6.19 19.74 -30.82
C ASP A 44 -5.06 19.18 -29.95
N VAL A 45 -5.37 18.26 -29.02
CA VAL A 45 -4.36 17.71 -28.10
C VAL A 45 -3.37 16.80 -28.81
N GLU A 46 -3.81 15.98 -29.77
CA GLU A 46 -2.95 15.13 -30.59
C GLU A 46 -1.99 15.97 -31.45
N ALA A 47 -2.47 17.08 -32.02
CA ALA A 47 -1.65 17.95 -32.86
C ALA A 47 -0.68 18.81 -32.04
N GLN A 48 -1.12 19.34 -30.91
CA GLN A 48 -0.33 20.28 -30.09
C GLN A 48 0.62 19.56 -29.13
N SER A 49 0.25 18.37 -28.65
CA SER A 49 1.01 17.59 -27.66
C SER A 49 1.27 16.14 -28.09
N PRO A 50 1.78 15.88 -29.32
CA PRO A 50 1.97 14.51 -29.83
C PRO A 50 3.00 13.70 -29.04
N ASN A 51 3.88 14.39 -28.30
CA ASN A 51 4.95 13.78 -27.50
C ASN A 51 4.59 13.69 -26.01
N ALA A 52 3.33 13.92 -25.65
CA ALA A 52 2.87 13.70 -24.29
C ALA A 52 3.14 12.25 -23.86
N SER A 53 3.65 12.07 -22.64
CA SER A 53 3.99 10.75 -22.11
C SER A 53 3.72 10.66 -20.61
N VAL A 54 3.54 9.44 -20.13
CA VAL A 54 3.38 9.14 -18.71
C VAL A 54 4.35 8.02 -18.32
N THR A 55 5.00 8.17 -17.18
CA THR A 55 5.90 7.16 -16.61
C THR A 55 5.33 6.64 -15.31
N PHE A 56 4.84 5.39 -15.32
CA PHE A 56 4.46 4.68 -14.10
C PHE A 56 5.68 3.93 -13.56
N SER A 57 5.99 4.07 -12.27
CA SER A 57 7.13 3.39 -11.64
C SER A 57 6.83 3.10 -10.17
N ASN A 58 7.67 2.27 -9.53
CA ASN A 58 7.59 1.96 -8.10
C ASN A 58 6.23 1.38 -7.65
N ILE A 59 5.65 0.49 -8.45
CA ILE A 59 4.40 -0.22 -8.10
C ILE A 59 4.67 -1.10 -6.87
N LYS A 60 3.86 -0.93 -5.84
CA LYS A 60 3.90 -1.70 -4.58
C LYS A 60 2.49 -2.10 -4.19
N PHE A 61 2.35 -3.28 -3.60
CA PHE A 61 1.10 -3.80 -3.06
C PHE A 61 1.40 -4.60 -1.79
N GLY A 62 0.47 -4.62 -0.84
CA GLY A 62 0.67 -5.27 0.45
C GLY A 62 -0.33 -4.74 1.48
N ASP A 63 -0.08 -5.06 2.75
CA ASP A 63 -0.93 -4.65 3.87
C ASP A 63 -1.05 -3.12 3.97
N ILE A 64 -2.16 -2.65 4.56
CA ILE A 64 -2.39 -1.23 4.82
C ILE A 64 -1.23 -0.68 5.67
N GLY A 65 -0.59 0.38 5.18
CA GLY A 65 0.57 1.00 5.83
C GLY A 65 1.94 0.41 5.47
N SER A 66 2.02 -0.65 4.65
CA SER A 66 3.29 -1.35 4.36
C SER A 66 4.05 -0.86 3.10
N THR A 67 3.37 -0.15 2.21
CA THR A 67 3.90 0.17 0.87
C THR A 67 4.64 1.50 0.80
N TYR A 68 4.73 2.23 1.91
CA TYR A 68 5.45 3.49 2.05
C TYR A 68 6.25 3.52 3.37
N GLY A 69 7.12 4.52 3.51
CA GLY A 69 8.21 4.51 4.48
C GLY A 69 9.53 4.27 3.77
N ALA A 70 10.62 4.88 4.27
CA ALA A 70 11.95 4.61 3.75
C ALA A 70 12.14 3.10 3.75
N GLY A 71 12.35 2.51 2.57
CA GLY A 71 12.67 1.10 2.49
C GLY A 71 13.82 0.87 3.44
N SER A 72 13.57 0.08 4.48
CA SER A 72 14.59 -0.62 5.24
C SER A 72 15.91 0.14 5.33
N THR A 73 15.94 1.32 5.93
CA THR A 73 17.07 1.51 6.84
C THR A 73 16.85 0.45 7.91
N PRO A 74 17.84 -0.39 8.23
CA PRO A 74 17.77 -1.27 9.38
C PRO A 74 17.57 -0.36 10.60
N THR A 75 16.33 -0.16 11.00
CA THR A 75 15.96 0.56 12.21
C THR A 75 15.31 -0.44 13.12
N ASN A 76 16.15 -1.35 13.61
CA ASN A 76 16.03 -1.79 14.98
C ASN A 76 17.20 -1.16 15.75
N PRO A 77 17.01 -0.62 16.95
CA PRO A 77 15.97 0.31 17.39
C PRO A 77 16.65 1.58 17.94
N THR A 78 15.91 2.64 18.26
CA THR A 78 16.39 3.59 19.29
C THR A 78 15.35 3.67 20.40
N PRO A 79 15.67 3.13 21.58
CA PRO A 79 14.90 3.31 22.81
C PRO A 79 15.26 4.66 23.44
N SER A 80 14.26 5.39 23.95
CA SER A 80 14.51 6.44 24.93
C SER A 80 14.31 5.83 26.32
N GLY A 81 15.43 5.54 26.99
CA GLY A 81 15.44 4.93 28.33
C GLY A 81 16.82 4.45 28.80
N THR A 82 17.81 5.34 28.80
CA THR A 82 18.91 5.48 29.78
C THR A 82 19.75 4.24 30.19
N THR A 83 21.00 4.28 29.70
CA THR A 83 22.30 3.92 30.32
C THR A 83 22.78 2.48 30.50
N THR A 84 24.05 2.33 30.08
CA THR A 84 25.11 1.40 30.48
C THR A 84 25.13 0.02 29.81
N SER A 85 26.08 -0.06 28.87
CA SER A 85 26.56 -1.25 28.18
C SER A 85 27.12 -2.29 29.13
N THR A 86 26.43 -3.42 29.23
CA THR A 86 27.05 -4.73 29.45
C THR A 86 26.41 -5.73 28.48
N THR A 87 27.27 -6.38 27.70
CA THR A 87 26.97 -7.43 26.75
C THR A 87 26.04 -8.50 27.34
N PRO A 88 24.92 -8.88 26.68
CA PRO A 88 24.26 -10.15 26.99
C PRO A 88 24.25 -11.09 25.78
N SER A 89 24.81 -12.27 26.03
CA SER A 89 24.79 -13.46 25.21
C SER A 89 23.36 -13.92 24.84
N SER A 90 23.29 -14.57 23.68
CA SER A 90 22.20 -15.41 23.16
C SER A 90 21.19 -15.92 24.19
N THR A 91 19.92 -15.54 24.05
CA THR A 91 18.80 -16.21 24.71
C THR A 91 17.86 -16.78 23.65
N SER A 92 17.83 -18.10 23.54
CA SER A 92 16.73 -18.84 22.90
C SER A 92 15.39 -18.35 23.46
N PRO A 93 14.31 -18.23 22.66
CA PRO A 93 13.00 -17.99 23.22
C PRO A 93 12.54 -19.26 23.92
N SER A 94 12.74 -19.31 25.24
CA SER A 94 12.18 -20.34 26.11
C SER A 94 10.69 -20.05 26.27
N GLY A 95 9.86 -20.82 25.59
CA GLY A 95 8.42 -20.74 25.74
C GLY A 95 7.73 -21.77 24.87
N THR A 96 6.70 -22.40 25.42
CA THR A 96 5.77 -23.24 24.67
C THR A 96 4.50 -22.43 24.36
N ALA A 97 3.98 -22.53 23.13
CA ALA A 97 2.73 -21.87 22.74
C ALA A 97 1.55 -22.51 23.50
N PRO A 98 0.60 -21.72 24.04
CA PRO A 98 -0.58 -22.28 24.71
C PRO A 98 -1.41 -23.09 23.72
N LEU A 99 -2.30 -23.95 24.22
CA LEU A 99 -3.32 -24.61 23.38
C LEU A 99 -4.11 -23.54 22.61
N TYR A 100 -4.31 -23.76 21.31
CA TYR A 100 -4.85 -22.81 20.32
C TYR A 100 -3.97 -21.59 20.00
N GLY A 101 -2.77 -21.50 20.57
CA GLY A 101 -1.77 -20.48 20.22
C GLY A 101 -1.06 -20.78 18.90
N GLN A 102 -0.51 -19.74 18.27
CA GLN A 102 0.32 -19.89 17.07
C GLN A 102 1.66 -20.54 17.45
N CYS A 103 2.07 -21.52 16.65
CA CYS A 103 3.28 -22.31 16.86
C CYS A 103 4.17 -22.41 15.62
N GLY A 104 3.85 -21.66 14.56
CA GLY A 104 4.60 -21.70 13.31
C GLY A 104 3.96 -20.86 12.21
N GLY A 105 4.62 -20.86 11.06
CA GLY A 105 4.27 -20.04 9.89
C GLY A 105 5.50 -19.30 9.35
N GLN A 106 5.51 -19.02 8.06
CA GLN A 106 6.57 -18.20 7.46
C GLN A 106 6.61 -16.82 8.14
N GLY A 107 7.78 -16.44 8.67
CA GLY A 107 7.96 -15.19 9.42
C GLY A 107 7.60 -15.26 10.92
N TRP A 108 7.14 -16.39 11.44
CA TRP A 108 6.88 -16.57 12.87
C TRP A 108 8.18 -16.66 13.68
N THR A 109 8.33 -15.81 14.69
CA THR A 109 9.50 -15.76 15.59
C THR A 109 9.17 -16.19 17.03
N GLY A 110 7.93 -16.60 17.28
CA GLY A 110 7.48 -17.05 18.59
C GLY A 110 7.74 -18.53 18.85
N PRO A 111 7.11 -19.10 19.90
CA PRO A 111 7.25 -20.52 20.25
C PRO A 111 6.96 -21.44 19.06
N THR A 112 7.81 -22.45 18.85
CA THR A 112 7.59 -23.50 17.85
C THR A 112 7.10 -24.82 18.44
N THR A 113 7.07 -24.89 19.78
CA THR A 113 6.63 -26.07 20.54
C THR A 113 5.37 -25.72 21.32
N CYS A 114 4.39 -26.62 21.36
CA CYS A 114 3.13 -26.42 22.07
C CYS A 114 3.26 -26.82 23.55
N ALA A 115 2.61 -26.07 24.44
CA ALA A 115 2.55 -26.37 25.88
C ALA A 115 1.63 -27.55 26.14
N SER A 116 0.64 -27.70 25.28
CA SER A 116 -0.27 -28.83 25.18
C SER A 116 -0.70 -28.99 23.72
N GLY A 117 -0.87 -30.24 23.29
CA GLY A 117 -1.25 -30.57 21.92
C GLY A 117 -0.08 -30.60 20.93
N THR A 118 -0.41 -30.60 19.64
CA THR A 118 0.58 -30.65 18.55
C THR A 118 0.47 -29.40 17.67
N CYS A 119 1.61 -28.89 17.22
CA CYS A 119 1.64 -27.80 16.25
C CYS A 119 1.18 -28.30 14.87
N LYS A 120 -0.03 -27.93 14.45
CA LYS A 120 -0.61 -28.30 13.14
C LYS A 120 -0.52 -27.13 12.18
N VAL A 121 0.03 -27.38 10.99
CA VAL A 121 0.09 -26.41 9.90
C VAL A 121 -1.32 -26.17 9.36
N SER A 122 -1.76 -24.91 9.34
CA SER A 122 -3.03 -24.51 8.72
C SER A 122 -2.79 -23.96 7.32
N ASN A 123 -1.79 -23.10 7.16
CA ASN A 123 -1.35 -22.58 5.88
C ASN A 123 0.14 -22.16 5.96
N GLN A 124 0.69 -21.66 4.85
CA GLN A 124 2.11 -21.25 4.74
C GLN A 124 2.55 -20.24 5.82
N TRP A 125 1.63 -19.40 6.30
CA TRP A 125 1.91 -18.30 7.23
C TRP A 125 1.46 -18.59 8.66
N TYR A 126 0.79 -19.73 8.90
CA TYR A 126 0.15 -20.00 10.19
C TYR A 126 0.07 -21.48 10.54
N SER A 127 0.56 -21.82 11.73
CA SER A 127 0.39 -23.12 12.40
C SER A 127 -0.14 -22.90 13.82
N GLN A 128 -1.03 -23.77 14.29
CA GLN A 128 -1.70 -23.63 15.59
C GLN A 128 -1.51 -24.88 16.47
N CYS A 129 -1.36 -24.68 17.77
CA CYS A 129 -1.43 -25.76 18.76
C CYS A 129 -2.85 -26.28 18.88
N LEU A 130 -3.09 -27.51 18.45
CA LEU A 130 -4.40 -28.17 18.58
C LEU A 130 -4.28 -29.39 19.50
N PRO A 131 -5.37 -29.79 20.19
CA PRO A 131 -5.36 -30.95 21.08
C PRO A 131 -4.72 -32.20 20.45
#